data_AF-A0A4U9IEJ8-F1
#
_entry.id   AF-A0A4U9IEJ8-F1
#
_cell.length_a   1.000
_cell.length_b   1.000
_cell.length_c   1.000
_cell.angle_alpha   90.00
_cell.angle_beta   90.00
_cell.angle_gamma   90.00
#
_symmetry.space_group_name_H-M   'P 1'
#
loop_
_entity.id
_entity.type
_entity.pdbx_description
1 polymer ?
#
loop_
_entity_poly.entity_id
_entity_poly.type
_entity_poly.pdbx_seq_one_letter_code
_entity_poly.pdbx_strand_id
1 'polypeptide(L)'
;MLVDKQLLACCEAIAPGLNEVGVMLAANPLQHLLMQDLDRPLVMTSGNLNGCPPALTNDRALQDLAGIADGWLLHNREIVQRMDDSVLRASGEMLRRSGAFVPDALPLPPGFDAVPSLLCLGADLKNTFCLVRGGEAILSQHLGDLGDDDALGQWQQALNALQDLWQFIPEGVVTDAHPGYRSTLLGEQMSYPHYRVLHHHAHAAACLAEHGWPRDGGDVIALVLDGIGQGENGALWGGECLRVNYRRSDRLGGLPAVALPGGDLAARQPWRNLLAQWQAFVPEWQTLPEADALRDKPWQPLAGRSRGG
;
A
#
# COMPACT_ATOMS: atom_id res chain seq x y z
N MET A 1 -10.34 -3.92 13.45
CA MET A 1 -10.03 -2.62 14.08
C MET A 1 -8.76 -2.75 14.91
N LEU A 2 -7.82 -1.79 14.86
CA LEU A 2 -6.69 -1.71 15.77
C LEU A 2 -7.14 -1.02 17.07
N VAL A 3 -6.86 -1.66 18.20
CA VAL A 3 -7.17 -1.18 19.56
C VAL A 3 -5.95 -1.27 20.45
N ASP A 4 -5.95 -0.53 21.55
CA ASP A 4 -4.89 -0.60 22.56
C ASP A 4 -4.78 -2.02 23.13
N LYS A 5 -3.57 -2.60 23.05
CA LYS A 5 -3.25 -3.95 23.52
C LYS A 5 -3.51 -4.12 25.01
N GLN A 6 -3.40 -3.06 25.81
CA GLN A 6 -3.64 -3.11 27.26
C GLN A 6 -5.09 -3.41 27.62
N LEU A 7 -6.03 -3.21 26.69
CA LEU A 7 -7.45 -3.49 26.89
C LEU A 7 -7.80 -4.97 26.70
N LEU A 8 -6.84 -5.81 26.28
CA LEU A 8 -7.08 -7.19 25.88
C LEU A 8 -6.19 -8.17 26.65
N ALA A 9 -6.78 -9.29 27.07
CA ALA A 9 -6.03 -10.43 27.59
C ALA A 9 -5.52 -11.33 26.44
N CYS A 10 -4.47 -10.88 25.76
CA CYS A 10 -3.81 -11.61 24.69
C CYS A 10 -2.36 -11.97 25.07
N CYS A 11 -1.80 -13.06 24.52
CA CYS A 11 -0.40 -13.37 24.74
C CYS A 11 0.54 -12.32 24.11
N GLU A 12 1.74 -12.16 24.66
CA GLU A 12 2.67 -11.12 24.21
C GLU A 12 3.04 -11.24 22.72
N ALA A 13 3.07 -12.48 22.22
CA ALA A 13 3.45 -12.85 20.86
C ALA A 13 2.47 -12.39 19.77
N ILE A 14 1.25 -11.92 20.11
CA ILE A 14 0.28 -11.42 19.11
C ILE A 14 0.80 -10.16 18.39
N ALA A 15 1.42 -9.25 19.13
CA ALA A 15 1.93 -7.98 18.61
C ALA A 15 3.16 -7.55 19.42
N PRO A 16 4.32 -8.21 19.24
CA PRO A 16 5.52 -7.92 20.03
C PRO A 16 6.08 -6.54 19.68
N GLY A 17 6.43 -5.75 20.69
CA GLY A 17 6.99 -4.40 20.51
C GLY A 17 6.01 -3.34 20.00
N LEU A 18 4.71 -3.67 19.92
CA LEU A 18 3.65 -2.77 19.47
C LEU A 18 2.64 -2.51 20.60
N ASN A 19 2.01 -1.33 20.56
CA ASN A 19 0.99 -0.92 21.54
C ASN A 19 -0.44 -1.28 21.12
N GLU A 20 -0.64 -1.72 19.88
CA GLU A 20 -1.96 -2.01 19.32
C GLU A 20 -2.08 -3.46 18.86
N VAL A 21 -3.30 -4.00 18.93
CA VAL A 21 -3.67 -5.31 18.40
C VAL A 21 -4.87 -5.16 17.46
N GLY A 22 -4.84 -5.88 16.34
CA GLY A 22 -5.98 -6.00 15.44
C GLY A 22 -7.02 -6.97 15.99
N VAL A 23 -8.23 -6.48 16.25
CA VAL A 23 -9.39 -7.28 16.65
C VAL A 23 -10.48 -7.22 15.59
N MET A 24 -11.23 -8.31 15.46
CA MET A 24 -12.43 -8.39 14.63
C MET A 24 -13.52 -9.17 15.37
N LEU A 25 -14.77 -8.93 15.00
CA LEU A 25 -15.89 -9.74 15.45
C LEU A 25 -16.18 -10.81 14.40
N ALA A 26 -16.84 -11.89 14.83
CA ALA A 26 -17.40 -12.86 13.88
C ALA A 26 -18.34 -12.14 12.91
N ALA A 27 -18.11 -12.34 11.61
CA ALA A 27 -18.79 -11.64 10.52
C ALA A 27 -19.43 -12.58 9.50
N ASN A 28 -19.32 -13.89 9.71
CA ASN A 28 -20.03 -14.90 8.91
C ASN A 28 -20.55 -16.04 9.81
N PRO A 29 -21.52 -16.84 9.34
CA PRO A 29 -22.14 -17.89 10.16
C PRO A 29 -21.17 -18.92 10.71
N LEU A 30 -20.12 -19.28 9.94
CA LEU A 30 -19.11 -20.24 10.40
C LEU A 30 -18.29 -19.68 11.56
N GLN A 31 -17.87 -18.42 11.48
CA GLN A 31 -17.16 -17.74 12.57
C GLN A 31 -18.04 -17.61 13.81
N HIS A 32 -19.35 -17.34 13.66
CA HIS A 32 -20.26 -17.30 14.80
C HIS A 32 -20.36 -18.66 15.50
N LEU A 33 -20.47 -19.77 14.75
CA LEU A 33 -20.48 -21.11 15.33
C LEU A 33 -19.16 -21.42 16.06
N LEU A 34 -18.02 -21.10 15.45
CA LEU A 34 -16.71 -21.27 16.09
C LEU A 34 -16.60 -20.48 17.40
N MET A 35 -17.04 -19.22 17.41
CA MET A 35 -16.98 -18.37 18.61
C MET A 35 -18.02 -18.75 19.67
N GLN A 36 -19.12 -19.42 19.30
CA GLN A 36 -20.08 -19.97 20.27
C GLN A 36 -19.51 -21.19 21.01
N ASP A 37 -18.73 -22.01 20.32
CA ASP A 37 -18.10 -23.21 20.90
C ASP A 37 -16.75 -22.89 21.59
N LEU A 38 -16.03 -21.89 21.09
CA LEU A 38 -14.71 -21.48 21.60
C LEU A 38 -14.84 -20.18 22.38
N ASP A 39 -14.99 -20.30 23.71
CA ASP A 39 -15.05 -19.16 24.66
C ASP A 39 -13.67 -18.51 24.89
N ARG A 40 -12.99 -18.13 23.80
CA ARG A 40 -11.67 -17.48 23.81
C ARG A 40 -11.38 -16.76 22.48
N PRO A 41 -10.52 -15.73 22.48
CA PRO A 41 -10.07 -15.12 21.23
C PRO A 41 -9.27 -16.10 20.38
N LEU A 42 -9.42 -16.00 19.07
CA LEU A 42 -8.71 -16.81 18.07
C LEU A 42 -7.82 -15.92 17.21
N VAL A 43 -6.63 -16.41 16.86
CA VAL A 43 -5.83 -15.80 15.80
C VAL A 43 -6.51 -16.11 14.46
N MET A 44 -6.96 -15.05 13.78
CA MET A 44 -7.54 -15.12 12.44
C MET A 44 -6.66 -14.30 11.50
N THR A 45 -5.63 -14.95 10.94
CA THR A 45 -4.70 -14.34 9.98
C THR A 45 -4.96 -14.88 8.58
N SER A 46 -4.50 -14.16 7.55
CA SER A 46 -4.61 -14.60 6.17
C SER A 46 -3.89 -15.94 5.94
N GLY A 47 -4.58 -16.87 5.27
CA GLY A 47 -4.04 -18.19 4.93
C GLY A 47 -3.22 -18.15 3.65
N ASN A 48 -1.98 -17.66 3.73
CA ASN A 48 -1.06 -17.56 2.61
C ASN A 48 0.40 -17.81 3.02
N LEU A 49 1.22 -18.19 2.05
CA LEU A 49 2.67 -18.13 2.18
C LEU A 49 3.14 -16.67 2.20
N ASN A 50 4.24 -16.41 2.89
CA ASN A 50 4.82 -15.07 2.96
C ASN A 50 5.18 -14.57 1.55
N GLY A 51 4.67 -13.40 1.18
CA GLY A 51 4.86 -12.78 -0.14
C GLY A 51 3.80 -13.16 -1.17
N CYS A 52 3.03 -14.23 -0.94
CA CYS A 52 1.98 -14.68 -1.85
C CYS A 52 0.61 -14.16 -1.41
N PRO A 53 -0.34 -13.98 -2.34
CA PRO A 53 -1.72 -13.68 -1.99
C PRO A 53 -2.43 -14.88 -1.31
N PRO A 54 -3.56 -14.65 -0.61
CA PRO A 54 -4.44 -15.69 -0.10
C PRO A 54 -4.89 -16.70 -1.17
N ALA A 55 -4.90 -17.97 -0.78
CA ALA A 55 -5.48 -19.04 -1.57
C ALA A 55 -7.02 -18.88 -1.65
N LEU A 56 -7.57 -18.96 -2.86
CA LEU A 56 -9.02 -18.88 -3.09
C LEU A 56 -9.68 -20.26 -3.28
N THR A 57 -8.92 -21.24 -3.75
CA THR A 57 -9.42 -22.60 -3.99
C THR A 57 -8.99 -23.56 -2.90
N ASN A 58 -9.82 -24.57 -2.65
CA ASN A 58 -9.54 -25.62 -1.68
C ASN A 58 -8.20 -26.33 -1.97
N ASP A 59 -7.94 -26.66 -3.23
CA ASP A 59 -6.70 -27.34 -3.64
C ASP A 59 -5.46 -26.49 -3.38
N ARG A 60 -5.53 -25.18 -3.66
CA ARG A 60 -4.42 -24.26 -3.37
C ARG A 60 -4.20 -24.09 -1.88
N ALA A 61 -5.27 -23.96 -1.09
CA ALA A 61 -5.17 -23.89 0.37
C ALA A 61 -4.57 -25.17 0.99
N LEU A 62 -4.93 -26.36 0.46
CA LEU A 62 -4.34 -27.62 0.88
C LEU A 62 -2.85 -27.69 0.53
N GLN A 63 -2.46 -27.24 -0.65
CA GLN A 63 -1.07 -27.24 -1.11
C GLN A 63 -0.21 -26.23 -0.33
N ASP A 64 -0.61 -24.96 -0.29
CA ASP A 64 0.18 -23.86 0.25
C ASP A 64 0.34 -23.95 1.76
N LEU A 65 -0.69 -24.46 2.46
CA LEU A 65 -0.73 -24.50 3.92
C LEU A 65 -0.43 -25.88 4.51
N ALA A 66 -0.06 -26.88 3.69
CA ALA A 66 0.25 -28.25 4.13
C ALA A 66 1.30 -28.31 5.25
N GLY A 67 2.28 -27.40 5.22
CA GLY A 67 3.35 -27.30 6.24
C GLY A 67 3.03 -26.38 7.41
N ILE A 68 1.83 -25.79 7.46
CA ILE A 68 1.44 -24.76 8.44
C ILE A 68 0.21 -25.19 9.23
N ALA A 69 -0.83 -25.67 8.57
CA ALA A 69 -2.09 -26.03 9.21
C ALA A 69 -2.14 -27.51 9.61
N ASP A 70 -2.63 -27.77 10.83
CA ASP A 70 -2.86 -29.15 11.32
C ASP A 70 -4.17 -29.76 10.80
N GLY A 71 -5.08 -28.93 10.26
CA GLY A 71 -6.39 -29.34 9.80
C GLY A 71 -7.05 -28.27 8.94
N TRP A 72 -8.07 -28.67 8.17
CA TRP A 72 -8.76 -27.80 7.22
C TRP A 72 -10.27 -27.87 7.43
N LEU A 73 -10.88 -26.70 7.58
CA LEU A 73 -12.34 -26.53 7.60
C LEU A 73 -12.75 -25.79 6.32
N LEU A 74 -13.06 -26.56 5.28
CA LEU A 74 -13.37 -26.07 3.93
C LEU A 74 -14.85 -26.23 3.60
N HIS A 75 -15.28 -25.65 2.47
CA HIS A 75 -16.62 -25.82 1.93
C HIS A 75 -16.62 -25.92 0.40
N ASN A 76 -17.76 -26.27 -0.17
CA ASN A 76 -17.98 -26.40 -1.61
C ASN A 76 -18.61 -25.16 -2.28
N ARG A 77 -18.75 -24.04 -1.56
CA ARG A 77 -19.07 -22.75 -2.16
C ARG A 77 -17.80 -22.10 -2.68
N GLU A 78 -17.71 -21.82 -3.97
CA GLU A 78 -16.50 -21.21 -4.54
C GLU A 78 -16.32 -19.76 -4.07
N ILE A 79 -15.06 -19.34 -3.92
CA ILE A 79 -14.66 -17.96 -3.70
C ILE A 79 -14.03 -17.47 -5.00
N VAL A 80 -14.75 -16.61 -5.71
CA VAL A 80 -14.35 -16.15 -7.06
C VAL A 80 -13.56 -14.84 -7.05
N GLN A 81 -13.51 -14.16 -5.91
CA GLN A 81 -12.79 -12.90 -5.74
C GLN A 81 -12.03 -12.92 -4.43
N ARG A 82 -10.76 -12.53 -4.47
CA ARG A 82 -10.02 -12.22 -3.26
C ARG A 82 -10.63 -11.00 -2.59
N MET A 83 -10.84 -11.11 -1.28
CA MET A 83 -11.31 -10.01 -0.47
C MET A 83 -10.71 -10.11 0.93
N ASP A 84 -9.58 -9.42 1.13
CA ASP A 84 -8.91 -9.36 2.43
C ASP A 84 -9.80 -8.64 3.46
N ASP A 85 -9.56 -8.89 4.75
CA ASP A 85 -10.17 -8.13 5.82
C ASP A 85 -9.74 -6.66 5.76
N SER A 86 -10.71 -5.76 5.94
CA SER A 86 -10.43 -4.33 6.08
C SER A 86 -9.83 -4.03 7.45
N VAL A 87 -8.88 -3.09 7.49
CA VAL A 87 -8.18 -2.69 8.71
C VAL A 87 -8.38 -1.21 8.93
N LEU A 88 -8.94 -0.86 10.09
CA LEU A 88 -9.14 0.51 10.55
C LEU A 88 -8.59 0.65 11.96
N ARG A 89 -8.18 1.85 12.38
CA ARG A 89 -7.97 2.16 13.80
C ARG A 89 -9.29 2.44 14.51
N ALA A 90 -9.27 2.42 15.84
CA ALA A 90 -10.41 2.83 16.66
C ALA A 90 -10.85 4.29 16.43
N SER A 91 -9.97 5.15 15.92
CA SER A 91 -10.29 6.52 15.50
C SER A 91 -11.14 6.61 14.22
N GLY A 92 -11.29 5.50 13.48
CA GLY A 92 -11.89 5.48 12.15
C GLY A 92 -10.88 5.63 11.01
N GLU A 93 -9.60 5.85 11.29
CA GLU A 93 -8.54 5.92 10.27
C GLU A 93 -8.46 4.60 9.48
N MET A 94 -8.62 4.70 8.16
CA MET A 94 -8.53 3.56 7.23
C MET A 94 -7.07 3.20 6.95
N LEU A 95 -6.69 1.96 7.23
CA LEU A 95 -5.35 1.42 6.93
C LEU A 95 -5.36 0.45 5.73
N ARG A 96 -6.48 -0.27 5.55
CA ARG A 96 -6.72 -1.16 4.40
C ARG A 96 -8.20 -1.22 4.11
N ARG A 97 -8.60 -0.77 2.90
CA ARG A 97 -9.97 -0.84 2.39
C ARG A 97 -10.13 -2.06 1.48
N SER A 98 -10.89 -3.05 1.92
CA SER A 98 -11.18 -4.29 1.18
C SER A 98 -12.62 -4.76 1.46
N GLY A 99 -12.79 -5.91 2.14
CA GLY A 99 -14.11 -6.46 2.46
C GLY A 99 -14.97 -5.49 3.27
N ALA A 100 -16.29 -5.56 3.04
CA ALA A 100 -17.33 -4.65 3.57
C ALA A 100 -17.34 -3.22 3.01
N PHE A 101 -16.37 -2.82 2.19
CA PHE A 101 -16.38 -1.50 1.52
C PHE A 101 -16.40 -1.62 0.00
N VAL A 102 -15.75 -2.63 -0.56
CA VAL A 102 -15.75 -2.86 -2.01
C VAL A 102 -17.02 -3.63 -2.38
N PRO A 103 -17.77 -3.23 -3.42
CA PRO A 103 -17.41 -2.29 -4.48
C PRO A 103 -18.13 -0.92 -4.40
N ASP A 104 -18.38 -0.40 -3.20
CA ASP A 104 -19.11 0.88 -3.05
C ASP A 104 -18.37 2.02 -3.74
N ALA A 105 -19.12 2.83 -4.48
CA ALA A 105 -18.64 4.03 -5.15
C ALA A 105 -18.50 5.20 -4.17
N LEU A 106 -17.49 6.04 -4.42
CA LEU A 106 -17.23 7.27 -3.70
C LEU A 106 -17.55 8.46 -4.60
N PRO A 107 -18.29 9.48 -4.12
CA PRO A 107 -18.53 10.68 -4.88
C PRO A 107 -17.22 11.46 -5.05
N LEU A 108 -17.01 12.01 -6.25
CA LEU A 108 -15.92 12.94 -6.51
C LEU A 108 -16.24 14.32 -5.91
N PRO A 109 -15.21 15.15 -5.66
CA PRO A 109 -15.41 16.50 -5.13
C PRO A 109 -16.21 17.41 -6.07
N PRO A 110 -16.75 18.54 -5.56
CA PRO A 110 -17.49 19.49 -6.38
C PRO A 110 -16.71 19.95 -7.63
N GLY A 111 -17.39 19.93 -8.79
CA GLY A 111 -16.82 20.33 -10.08
C GLY A 111 -16.24 19.19 -10.92
N PHE A 112 -16.29 17.95 -10.43
CA PHE A 112 -15.92 16.73 -11.16
C PHE A 112 -17.16 15.94 -11.60
N ASP A 113 -18.09 16.55 -12.35
CA ASP A 113 -19.37 15.90 -12.66
C ASP A 113 -19.34 15.02 -13.93
N ALA A 114 -18.39 15.26 -14.83
CA ALA A 114 -18.35 14.66 -16.17
C ALA A 114 -16.94 14.16 -16.52
N VAL A 115 -16.30 13.43 -15.60
CA VAL A 115 -14.99 12.82 -15.84
C VAL A 115 -15.15 11.66 -16.84
N PRO A 116 -14.29 11.55 -17.89
CA PRO A 116 -14.29 10.38 -18.77
C PRO A 116 -13.94 9.11 -17.99
N SER A 117 -14.17 7.95 -18.60
CA SER A 117 -13.89 6.66 -17.96
C SER A 117 -12.37 6.45 -17.83
N LEU A 118 -11.78 6.77 -16.68
CA LEU A 118 -10.34 6.61 -16.44
C LEU A 118 -10.05 5.41 -15.53
N LEU A 119 -9.14 4.55 -15.98
CA LEU A 119 -8.59 3.46 -15.17
C LEU A 119 -7.28 3.92 -14.53
N CYS A 120 -7.25 4.11 -13.21
CA CYS A 120 -6.05 4.45 -12.46
C CYS A 120 -5.44 3.19 -11.86
N LEU A 121 -4.21 2.83 -12.21
CA LEU A 121 -3.59 1.55 -11.81
C LEU A 121 -2.95 1.59 -10.42
N GLY A 122 -2.81 2.77 -9.82
CA GLY A 122 -2.16 2.95 -8.52
C GLY A 122 -0.65 2.72 -8.56
N ALA A 123 -0.06 2.43 -7.41
CA ALA A 123 1.35 2.07 -7.23
C ALA A 123 1.52 0.55 -7.04
N ASP A 124 2.74 0.03 -7.12
CA ASP A 124 2.97 -1.43 -7.02
C ASP A 124 2.73 -2.00 -5.62
N LEU A 125 3.06 -1.25 -4.56
CA LEU A 125 2.88 -1.69 -3.19
C LEU A 125 1.53 -1.29 -2.63
N LYS A 126 0.93 -2.21 -1.87
CA LYS A 126 -0.42 -2.06 -1.30
C LYS A 126 -1.46 -1.64 -2.35
N ASN A 127 -1.33 -2.19 -3.55
CA ASN A 127 -2.04 -1.76 -4.74
C ASN A 127 -3.57 -1.76 -4.54
N THR A 128 -4.17 -0.71 -5.07
CA THR A 128 -5.57 -0.65 -5.48
C THR A 128 -5.61 0.03 -6.84
N PHE A 129 -6.47 -0.44 -7.73
CA PHE A 129 -6.83 0.33 -8.92
C PHE A 129 -8.13 1.10 -8.67
N CYS A 130 -8.38 2.13 -9.46
CA CYS A 130 -9.58 2.96 -9.38
C CYS A 130 -10.24 3.07 -10.75
N LEU A 131 -11.56 2.87 -10.79
CA LEU A 131 -12.40 3.17 -11.95
C LEU A 131 -13.08 4.52 -11.68
N VAL A 132 -12.82 5.52 -12.52
CA VAL A 132 -13.42 6.85 -12.37
C VAL A 132 -14.27 7.15 -13.59
N ARG A 133 -15.55 7.52 -13.41
CA ARG A 133 -16.45 7.94 -14.50
C ARG A 133 -17.54 8.85 -13.96
N GLY A 134 -17.85 9.92 -14.70
CA GLY A 134 -18.85 10.90 -14.27
C GLY A 134 -18.38 11.61 -13.00
N GLY A 135 -19.20 11.50 -11.93
CA GLY A 135 -18.93 12.08 -10.62
C GLY A 135 -18.57 11.06 -9.54
N GLU A 136 -18.13 9.85 -9.92
CA GLU A 136 -17.86 8.76 -8.98
C GLU A 136 -16.51 8.08 -9.24
N ALA A 137 -15.96 7.53 -8.17
CA ALA A 137 -14.75 6.71 -8.16
C ALA A 137 -15.02 5.39 -7.43
N ILE A 138 -14.66 4.27 -8.06
CA ILE A 138 -14.74 2.93 -7.48
C ILE A 138 -13.33 2.39 -7.29
N LEU A 139 -12.91 2.27 -6.05
CA LEU A 139 -11.64 1.63 -5.68
C LEU A 139 -11.82 0.11 -5.58
N SER A 140 -10.84 -0.63 -6.11
CA SER A 140 -10.71 -2.05 -5.87
C SER A 140 -10.46 -2.36 -4.40
N GLN A 141 -10.54 -3.65 -4.06
CA GLN A 141 -9.95 -4.18 -2.84
C GLN A 141 -8.43 -4.05 -2.85
N HIS A 142 -7.82 -4.19 -1.67
CA HIS A 142 -6.38 -4.34 -1.53
C HIS A 142 -5.88 -5.58 -2.28
N LEU A 143 -4.96 -5.39 -3.22
CA LEU A 143 -4.40 -6.46 -4.05
C LEU A 143 -2.96 -6.83 -3.66
N GLY A 144 -2.33 -6.04 -2.78
CA GLY A 144 -1.02 -6.35 -2.21
C GLY A 144 0.14 -5.77 -3.03
N ASP A 145 1.16 -6.58 -3.30
CA ASP A 145 2.36 -6.21 -4.05
C ASP A 145 2.25 -6.75 -5.47
N LEU A 146 2.19 -5.87 -6.48
CA LEU A 146 2.09 -6.27 -7.88
C LEU A 146 3.39 -6.90 -8.42
N GLY A 147 4.49 -6.85 -7.68
CA GLY A 147 5.71 -7.59 -8.03
C GLY A 147 5.51 -9.11 -8.05
N ASP A 148 4.51 -9.63 -7.32
CA ASP A 148 4.16 -11.05 -7.27
C ASP A 148 3.21 -11.45 -8.43
N ASP A 149 3.51 -12.57 -9.10
CA ASP A 149 2.75 -13.03 -10.26
C ASP A 149 1.35 -13.51 -9.90
N ASP A 150 1.17 -14.14 -8.73
CA ASP A 150 -0.14 -14.59 -8.27
C ASP A 150 -1.01 -13.37 -7.92
N ALA A 151 -0.42 -12.33 -7.29
CA ALA A 151 -1.08 -11.07 -7.02
C ALA A 151 -1.53 -10.37 -8.31
N LEU A 152 -0.70 -10.37 -9.36
CA LEU A 152 -1.10 -9.84 -10.67
C LEU A 152 -2.27 -10.63 -11.29
N GLY A 153 -2.25 -11.96 -11.19
CA GLY A 153 -3.35 -12.80 -11.68
C GLY A 153 -4.68 -12.44 -11.02
N GLN A 154 -4.68 -12.27 -9.69
CA GLN A 154 -5.87 -11.85 -8.95
C GLN A 154 -6.26 -10.40 -9.22
N TRP A 155 -5.28 -9.52 -9.46
CA TRP A 155 -5.53 -8.14 -9.89
C TRP A 155 -6.31 -8.09 -11.21
N GLN A 156 -5.94 -8.89 -12.20
CA GLN A 156 -6.65 -8.95 -13.49
C GLN A 156 -8.07 -9.49 -13.33
N GLN A 157 -8.27 -10.50 -12.48
CA GLN A 157 -9.59 -11.03 -12.16
C GLN A 157 -10.49 -9.98 -11.48
N ALA A 158 -9.93 -9.19 -10.55
CA ALA A 158 -10.65 -8.12 -9.87
C ALA A 158 -11.02 -6.99 -10.85
N LEU A 159 -10.09 -6.60 -11.74
CA LEU A 159 -10.34 -5.60 -12.77
C LEU A 159 -11.48 -6.02 -13.69
N ASN A 160 -11.43 -7.23 -14.24
CA ASN A 160 -12.47 -7.74 -15.12
C ASN A 160 -13.84 -7.75 -14.42
N ALA A 161 -13.90 -8.25 -13.19
CA ALA A 161 -15.15 -8.32 -12.44
C ALA A 161 -15.73 -6.94 -12.11
N LEU A 162 -14.90 -5.96 -11.74
CA LEU A 162 -15.38 -4.60 -11.48
C LEU A 162 -15.78 -3.86 -12.76
N GLN A 163 -15.08 -4.09 -13.88
CA GLN A 163 -15.47 -3.56 -15.18
C GLN A 163 -16.81 -4.12 -15.64
N ASP A 164 -17.03 -5.43 -15.48
CA ASP A 164 -18.30 -6.07 -15.81
C ASP A 164 -19.42 -5.57 -14.88
N LEU A 165 -19.18 -5.49 -13.57
CA LEU A 165 -20.18 -5.04 -12.60
C LEU A 165 -20.64 -3.60 -12.88
N TRP A 166 -19.70 -2.70 -13.19
CA TRP A 166 -19.97 -1.28 -13.40
C TRP A 166 -20.20 -0.90 -14.86
N GLN A 167 -20.17 -1.89 -15.77
CA GLN A 167 -20.23 -1.69 -17.23
C GLN A 167 -19.24 -0.59 -17.65
N PHE A 168 -17.99 -0.75 -17.22
CA PHE A 168 -16.93 0.25 -17.34
C PHE A 168 -15.98 -0.10 -18.48
N ILE A 169 -15.85 0.80 -19.46
CA ILE A 169 -14.89 0.69 -20.56
C ILE A 169 -13.92 1.87 -20.43
N PRO A 170 -12.62 1.64 -20.21
CA PRO A 170 -11.66 2.73 -20.10
C PRO A 170 -11.57 3.55 -21.40
N GLU A 171 -11.49 4.87 -21.25
CA GLU A 171 -11.18 5.85 -22.29
C GLU A 171 -9.74 6.40 -22.12
N GLY A 172 -9.11 6.12 -20.98
CA GLY A 172 -7.74 6.49 -20.64
C GLY A 172 -7.21 5.68 -19.45
N VAL A 173 -5.89 5.58 -19.35
CA VAL A 173 -5.20 4.89 -18.24
C VAL A 173 -4.24 5.84 -17.52
N VAL A 174 -4.26 5.81 -16.19
CA VAL A 174 -3.41 6.62 -15.32
C VAL A 174 -2.49 5.72 -14.51
N THR A 175 -1.19 6.01 -14.50
CA THR A 175 -0.21 5.26 -13.72
C THR A 175 0.67 6.20 -12.89
N ASP A 176 1.44 5.62 -11.97
CA ASP A 176 2.56 6.31 -11.35
C ASP A 176 3.57 6.78 -12.42
N ALA A 177 4.33 7.82 -12.10
CA ALA A 177 5.43 8.30 -12.91
C ALA A 177 6.65 7.36 -12.90
N HIS A 178 6.74 6.46 -11.91
CA HIS A 178 7.83 5.50 -11.79
C HIS A 178 7.85 4.53 -12.99
N PRO A 179 8.89 4.57 -13.84
CA PRO A 179 8.92 3.78 -15.08
C PRO A 179 9.13 2.28 -14.84
N GLY A 180 9.71 1.91 -13.68
CA GLY A 180 9.98 0.52 -13.32
C GLY A 180 8.84 -0.20 -12.61
N TYR A 181 7.71 0.47 -12.37
CA TYR A 181 6.57 -0.17 -11.72
C TYR A 181 5.84 -1.12 -12.66
N ARG A 182 5.44 -2.28 -12.14
CA ARG A 182 4.63 -3.26 -12.87
C ARG A 182 3.28 -2.68 -13.27
N SER A 183 2.65 -1.89 -12.40
CA SER A 183 1.46 -1.09 -12.72
C SER A 183 1.70 -0.15 -13.91
N THR A 184 2.82 0.57 -13.96
CA THR A 184 3.18 1.43 -15.08
C THR A 184 3.35 0.65 -16.38
N LEU A 185 4.12 -0.45 -16.35
CA LEU A 185 4.35 -1.30 -17.51
C LEU A 185 3.05 -1.92 -18.06
N LEU A 186 2.12 -2.29 -17.18
CA LEU A 186 0.78 -2.77 -17.58
C LEU A 186 0.00 -1.68 -18.30
N GLY A 187 -0.02 -0.46 -17.75
CA GLY A 187 -0.71 0.68 -18.37
C GLY A 187 -0.16 1.04 -19.75
N GLU A 188 1.15 0.97 -19.94
CA GLU A 188 1.82 1.21 -21.23
C GLU A 188 1.46 0.18 -22.31
N GLN A 189 1.09 -1.04 -21.90
CA GLN A 189 0.66 -2.09 -22.83
C GLN A 189 -0.81 -1.94 -23.24
N MET A 190 -1.59 -1.11 -22.54
CA MET A 190 -2.99 -0.86 -22.87
C MET A 190 -3.09 0.11 -24.06
N SER A 191 -4.05 -0.12 -24.97
CA SER A 191 -4.25 0.71 -26.17
C SER A 191 -4.98 2.03 -25.90
N TYR A 192 -4.90 2.57 -24.69
CA TYR A 192 -5.57 3.79 -24.25
C TYR A 192 -4.58 4.97 -24.16
N PRO A 193 -5.07 6.22 -24.26
CA PRO A 193 -4.29 7.37 -23.83
C PRO A 193 -3.71 7.16 -22.42
N HIS A 194 -2.39 7.28 -22.30
CA HIS A 194 -1.65 7.01 -21.06
C HIS A 194 -1.22 8.32 -20.38
N TYR A 195 -1.58 8.47 -19.11
CA TYR A 195 -1.24 9.61 -18.27
C TYR A 195 -0.41 9.15 -17.08
N ARG A 196 0.63 9.91 -16.75
CA ARG A 196 1.49 9.65 -15.59
C ARG A 196 1.29 10.73 -14.54
N VAL A 197 1.23 10.32 -13.27
CA VAL A 197 1.09 11.22 -12.10
C VAL A 197 2.24 10.96 -11.13
N LEU A 198 2.83 12.02 -10.58
CA LEU A 198 3.86 11.88 -9.54
C LEU A 198 3.28 11.25 -8.27
N HIS A 199 4.04 10.37 -7.64
CA HIS A 199 3.59 9.60 -6.47
C HIS A 199 3.06 10.50 -5.34
N HIS A 200 3.86 11.49 -4.93
CA HIS A 200 3.48 12.42 -3.86
C HIS A 200 2.36 13.40 -4.27
N HIS A 201 2.21 13.69 -5.57
CA HIS A 201 1.05 14.45 -6.06
C HIS A 201 -0.23 13.64 -5.89
N ALA A 202 -0.20 12.35 -6.21
CA ALA A 202 -1.35 11.46 -6.01
C ALA A 202 -1.76 11.36 -4.53
N HIS A 203 -0.81 11.24 -3.60
CA HIS A 203 -1.09 11.27 -2.15
C HIS A 203 -1.78 12.55 -1.72
N ALA A 204 -1.24 13.70 -2.12
CA ALA A 204 -1.85 15.00 -1.78
C ALA A 204 -3.24 15.16 -2.40
N ALA A 205 -3.42 14.75 -3.66
CA ALA A 205 -4.69 14.84 -4.37
C ALA A 205 -5.76 13.89 -3.79
N ALA A 206 -5.38 12.70 -3.32
CA ALA A 206 -6.29 11.77 -2.65
C ALA A 206 -6.84 12.35 -1.34
N CYS A 207 -5.98 12.98 -0.52
CA CYS A 207 -6.41 13.68 0.70
C CYS A 207 -7.34 14.85 0.39
N LEU A 208 -7.01 15.67 -0.62
CA LEU A 208 -7.92 16.74 -1.07
C LEU A 208 -9.29 16.20 -1.49
N ALA A 209 -9.31 15.07 -2.22
CA ALA A 209 -10.53 14.44 -2.70
C ALA A 209 -11.39 13.89 -1.55
N GLU A 210 -10.80 13.19 -0.58
CA GLU A 210 -11.51 12.68 0.60
C GLU A 210 -12.17 13.81 1.41
N HIS A 211 -11.50 14.97 1.49
CA HIS A 211 -12.03 16.15 2.17
C HIS A 211 -12.99 17.01 1.32
N GLY A 212 -13.35 16.55 0.11
CA GLY A 212 -14.28 17.25 -0.76
C GLY A 212 -13.78 18.61 -1.26
N TRP A 213 -12.45 18.81 -1.36
CA TRP A 213 -11.87 20.04 -1.87
C TRP A 213 -12.36 20.30 -3.30
N PRO A 214 -12.98 21.45 -3.62
CA PRO A 214 -13.53 21.67 -4.96
C PRO A 214 -12.45 21.63 -6.04
N ARG A 215 -12.82 21.22 -7.27
CA ARG A 215 -11.91 21.19 -8.43
C ARG A 215 -11.12 22.50 -8.61
N ASP A 216 -11.83 23.62 -8.43
CA ASP A 216 -11.31 24.97 -8.58
C ASP A 216 -11.06 25.65 -7.21
N GLY A 217 -10.83 24.86 -6.15
CA GLY A 217 -10.64 25.32 -4.76
C GLY A 217 -9.33 26.05 -4.49
N GLY A 218 -8.39 26.03 -5.43
CA GLY A 218 -7.08 26.70 -5.32
C GLY A 218 -5.96 25.80 -4.81
N ASP A 219 -4.79 26.41 -4.64
CA ASP A 219 -3.55 25.73 -4.23
C ASP A 219 -3.52 25.52 -2.71
N VAL A 220 -2.96 24.39 -2.29
CA VAL A 220 -2.61 24.07 -0.90
C VAL A 220 -1.12 23.81 -0.74
N ILE A 221 -0.64 23.84 0.50
CA ILE A 221 0.66 23.32 0.86
C ILE A 221 0.47 21.91 1.41
N ALA A 222 1.07 20.92 0.75
CA ALA A 222 1.03 19.52 1.16
C ALA A 222 2.40 19.12 1.73
N LEU A 223 2.39 18.46 2.89
CA LEU A 223 3.53 17.74 3.42
C LEU A 223 3.29 16.25 3.19
N VAL A 224 4.09 15.62 2.34
CA VAL A 224 3.90 14.22 1.95
C VAL A 224 5.11 13.42 2.42
N LEU A 225 4.87 12.48 3.33
CA LEU A 225 5.88 11.68 4.01
C LEU A 225 5.60 10.20 3.77
N ASP A 226 6.51 9.49 3.13
CA ASP A 226 6.42 8.06 2.90
C ASP A 226 7.83 7.41 2.84
N GLY A 227 7.93 6.23 2.23
CA GLY A 227 9.21 5.56 2.01
C GLY A 227 9.95 6.14 0.81
N ILE A 228 9.50 5.75 -0.39
CA ILE A 228 10.07 6.14 -1.67
C ILE A 228 8.95 6.26 -2.70
N GLY A 229 8.91 7.39 -3.41
CA GLY A 229 8.08 7.60 -4.59
C GLY A 229 8.85 8.32 -5.70
N GLN A 230 8.46 8.12 -6.97
CA GLN A 230 9.08 8.81 -8.09
C GLN A 230 8.69 10.29 -8.08
N GLY A 231 9.70 11.15 -7.91
CA GLY A 231 9.62 12.60 -8.08
C GLY A 231 9.99 13.05 -9.49
N GLU A 232 10.02 14.37 -9.67
CA GLU A 232 10.38 15.02 -10.94
C GLU A 232 11.82 14.68 -11.38
N ASN A 233 12.04 14.65 -12.70
CA ASN A 233 13.37 14.48 -13.31
C ASN A 233 14.15 13.25 -12.82
N GLY A 234 13.45 12.18 -12.42
CA GLY A 234 14.08 10.95 -11.94
C GLY A 234 14.45 10.96 -10.46
N ALA A 235 14.17 12.04 -9.71
CA ALA A 235 14.45 12.08 -8.28
C ALA A 235 13.59 11.08 -7.49
N LEU A 236 14.13 10.54 -6.40
CA LEU A 236 13.37 9.76 -5.42
C LEU A 236 12.97 10.66 -4.27
N TRP A 237 11.69 10.73 -3.99
CA TRP A 237 11.09 11.56 -2.95
C TRP A 237 10.59 10.69 -1.79
N GLY A 238 10.48 11.29 -0.61
CA GLY A 238 10.02 10.61 0.60
C GLY A 238 9.63 11.53 1.76
N GLY A 239 9.88 12.84 1.63
CA GLY A 239 9.57 13.80 2.68
C GLY A 239 9.52 15.22 2.13
N GLU A 240 8.52 15.49 1.29
CA GLU A 240 8.46 16.70 0.47
C GLU A 240 7.41 17.69 0.98
N CYS A 241 7.73 18.98 0.84
CA CYS A 241 6.79 20.09 0.93
C CYS A 241 6.45 20.56 -0.49
N LEU A 242 5.17 20.49 -0.85
CA LEU A 242 4.67 20.71 -2.21
C LEU A 242 3.61 21.82 -2.21
N ARG A 243 3.58 22.67 -3.24
CA ARG A 243 2.40 23.47 -3.60
C ARG A 243 1.56 22.66 -4.58
N VAL A 244 0.34 22.30 -4.19
CA VAL A 244 -0.49 21.34 -4.94
C VAL A 244 -1.89 21.88 -5.21
N ASN A 245 -2.39 21.59 -6.41
CA ASN A 245 -3.82 21.50 -6.71
C ASN A 245 -4.06 20.23 -7.53
N TYR A 246 -5.29 19.96 -7.99
CA TYR A 246 -5.57 18.75 -8.78
C TYR A 246 -4.82 18.64 -10.11
N ARG A 247 -4.26 19.74 -10.63
CA ARG A 247 -3.59 19.80 -11.94
C ARG A 247 -2.06 20.00 -11.85
N ARG A 248 -1.54 20.48 -10.72
CA ARG A 248 -0.15 20.87 -10.56
C ARG A 248 0.40 20.44 -9.20
N SER A 249 1.67 20.12 -9.19
CA SER A 249 2.45 19.81 -7.99
C SER A 249 3.83 20.42 -8.17
N ASP A 250 4.10 21.53 -7.49
CA ASP A 250 5.41 22.19 -7.51
C ASP A 250 6.15 21.89 -6.21
N ARG A 251 7.37 21.37 -6.30
CA ARG A 251 8.20 21.11 -5.11
C ARG A 251 8.75 22.41 -4.52
N LEU A 252 8.49 22.64 -3.23
CA LEU A 252 9.00 23.81 -2.48
C LEU A 252 10.24 23.50 -1.64
N GLY A 253 10.42 22.24 -1.26
CA GLY A 253 11.53 21.79 -0.41
C GLY A 253 11.20 20.43 0.21
N GLY A 254 11.95 20.04 1.24
CA GLY A 254 11.76 18.76 1.91
C GLY A 254 13.02 18.33 2.64
N LEU A 255 13.05 17.06 3.04
CA LEU A 255 14.27 16.43 3.55
C LEU A 255 15.39 16.49 2.49
N PRO A 256 16.66 16.60 2.92
CA PRO A 256 17.77 16.45 1.99
C PRO A 256 17.78 15.02 1.42
N ALA A 257 18.06 14.88 0.13
CA ALA A 257 18.25 13.57 -0.47
C ALA A 257 19.52 12.92 0.10
N VAL A 258 19.37 11.73 0.68
CA VAL A 258 20.46 10.93 1.25
C VAL A 258 20.53 9.61 0.51
N ALA A 259 21.75 9.12 0.28
CA ALA A 259 21.95 7.85 -0.41
C ALA A 259 21.23 6.69 0.30
N LEU A 260 20.82 5.68 -0.47
CA LEU A 260 20.25 4.42 -0.01
C LEU A 260 21.25 3.28 -0.28
N PRO A 261 22.22 3.01 0.62
CA PRO A 261 23.32 2.12 0.31
C PRO A 261 22.86 0.68 0.13
N GLY A 262 22.94 0.16 -1.10
CA GLY A 262 22.45 -1.17 -1.44
C GLY A 262 20.99 -1.21 -1.88
N GLY A 263 20.41 -0.07 -2.28
CA GLY A 263 19.05 0.01 -2.86
C GLY A 263 18.01 -0.54 -1.90
N ASP A 264 17.24 -1.53 -2.34
CA ASP A 264 16.18 -2.19 -1.57
C ASP A 264 16.63 -2.72 -0.20
N LEU A 265 17.90 -3.06 -0.04
CA LEU A 265 18.44 -3.50 1.26
C LEU A 265 18.37 -2.40 2.31
N ALA A 266 18.40 -1.12 1.92
CA ALA A 266 18.26 0.01 2.84
C ALA A 266 16.89 0.03 3.53
N ALA A 267 15.83 -0.46 2.88
CA ALA A 267 14.51 -0.61 3.48
C ALA A 267 14.41 -1.78 4.47
N ARG A 268 15.31 -2.78 4.37
CA ARG A 268 15.30 -4.00 5.21
C ARG A 268 16.36 -4.01 6.30
N GLN A 269 17.40 -3.19 6.16
CA GLN A 269 18.55 -3.16 7.07
C GLN A 269 18.77 -1.71 7.55
N PRO A 270 18.08 -1.28 8.62
CA PRO A 270 18.05 0.13 9.05
C PRO A 270 19.43 0.78 9.28
N TRP A 271 20.43 0.00 9.67
CA TRP A 271 21.80 0.46 9.87
C TRP A 271 22.43 1.11 8.62
N ARG A 272 21.96 0.75 7.42
CA ARG A 272 22.42 1.37 6.16
C ARG A 272 22.02 2.84 6.05
N ASN A 273 20.81 3.18 6.51
CA ASN A 273 20.33 4.56 6.52
C ASN A 273 21.06 5.37 7.59
N LEU A 274 21.31 4.78 8.77
CA LEU A 274 22.12 5.40 9.81
C LEU A 274 23.54 5.74 9.28
N LEU A 275 24.18 4.78 8.61
CA LEU A 275 25.47 5.00 7.95
C LEU A 275 25.40 6.18 6.97
N ALA A 276 24.42 6.18 6.06
CA ALA A 276 24.31 7.23 5.04
C ALA A 276 24.09 8.63 5.64
N GLN A 277 23.23 8.73 6.66
CA GLN A 277 22.99 9.98 7.40
C GLN A 277 24.26 10.50 8.07
N TRP A 278 25.01 9.61 8.73
CA TRP A 278 26.25 9.99 9.40
C TRP A 278 27.35 10.40 8.45
N GLN A 279 27.48 9.71 7.32
CA GLN A 279 28.42 10.10 6.28
C GLN A 279 28.12 11.48 5.70
N ALA A 280 26.83 11.84 5.59
CA ALA A 280 26.41 13.12 5.04
C ALA A 280 26.53 14.27 6.06
N PHE A 281 26.21 14.02 7.33
CA PHE A 281 25.93 15.10 8.29
C PHE A 281 26.72 15.05 9.60
N VAL A 282 27.47 13.98 9.87
CA VAL A 282 28.21 13.80 11.13
C VAL A 282 29.72 13.69 10.84
N PRO A 283 30.48 14.80 10.97
CA PRO A 283 31.93 14.78 10.83
C PRO A 283 32.56 13.78 11.80
N GLU A 284 33.59 13.06 11.34
CA GLU A 284 34.35 12.11 12.16
C GLU A 284 33.49 11.05 12.88
N TRP A 285 32.31 10.70 12.35
CA TRP A 285 31.36 9.80 13.02
C TRP A 285 31.97 8.47 13.49
N GLN A 286 33.05 8.00 12.86
CA GLN A 286 33.79 6.78 13.23
C GLN A 286 34.43 6.85 14.63
N THR A 287 34.74 8.04 15.12
CA THR A 287 35.34 8.27 16.44
C THR A 287 34.30 8.33 17.55
N LEU A 288 33.01 8.48 17.20
CA LEU A 288 31.92 8.58 18.16
C LEU A 288 31.58 7.22 18.78
N PRO A 289 31.32 7.14 20.10
CA PRO A 289 30.89 5.90 20.76
C PRO A 289 29.61 5.30 20.16
N GLU A 290 28.67 6.14 19.74
CA GLU A 290 27.41 5.73 19.13
C GLU A 290 27.64 4.90 17.86
N ALA A 291 28.83 5.00 17.24
CA ALA A 291 29.20 4.27 16.03
C ALA A 291 29.35 2.77 16.25
N ASP A 292 29.37 2.31 17.50
CA ASP A 292 29.41 0.90 17.85
C ASP A 292 28.28 0.11 17.17
N ALA A 293 27.10 0.69 16.99
CA ALA A 293 25.98 0.08 16.27
C ALA A 293 26.30 -0.26 14.80
N LEU A 294 27.27 0.45 14.20
CA LEU A 294 27.75 0.23 12.84
C LEU A 294 29.01 -0.65 12.80
N ARG A 295 29.85 -0.71 13.85
CA ARG A 295 31.16 -1.38 13.81
C ARG A 295 31.09 -2.85 13.42
N ASP A 296 30.07 -3.56 13.90
CA ASP A 296 29.85 -4.99 13.61
C ASP A 296 29.14 -5.24 12.26
N LYS A 297 28.86 -4.18 11.47
CA LYS A 297 28.19 -4.28 10.17
C LYS A 297 29.21 -4.22 9.03
N PRO A 298 28.91 -4.81 7.85
CA PRO A 298 29.78 -4.74 6.68
C PRO A 298 29.64 -3.38 5.97
N TRP A 299 29.96 -2.29 6.65
CA TRP A 299 29.74 -0.92 6.15
C TRP A 299 30.86 -0.41 5.24
N GLN A 300 32.08 -0.93 5.38
CA GLN A 300 33.26 -0.44 4.64
C GLN A 300 33.07 -0.41 3.11
N PRO A 301 32.47 -1.43 2.45
CA PRO A 301 32.24 -1.39 1.00
C PRO A 301 31.21 -0.32 0.58
N LEU A 302 30.34 0.11 1.50
CA LEU A 302 29.30 1.09 1.28
C LEU A 302 29.80 2.52 1.52
N ALA A 303 30.76 2.68 2.43
CA ALA A 303 31.25 3.99 2.85
C ALA A 303 32.14 4.71 1.82
N GLY A 304 32.63 4.01 0.79
CA GLY A 304 33.52 4.57 -0.23
C GLY A 304 32.83 5.09 -1.50
N ARG A 305 31.52 4.89 -1.68
CA ARG A 305 30.83 5.15 -2.96
C ARG A 305 29.98 6.42 -3.00
N SER A 306 29.95 7.21 -1.93
CA SER A 306 29.12 8.43 -1.82
C SER A 306 29.81 9.74 -2.26
N ARG A 307 30.97 9.67 -2.93
CA ARG A 307 31.61 10.84 -3.56
C ARG A 307 31.58 10.69 -5.09
N GLY A 308 30.45 11.00 -5.72
CA GLY A 308 30.37 11.13 -7.17
C GLY A 308 28.94 11.03 -7.70
N GLY A 309 28.41 12.15 -8.19
CA GLY A 309 27.09 12.28 -8.83
C GLY A 309 26.41 13.56 -8.40
#